data_AF-A0A662IQZ4-F1
#
_entry.id   AF-A0A662IQZ4-F1
#
_cell.length_a   1.000
_cell.length_b   1.000
_cell.length_c   1.000
_cell.angle_alpha   90.00
_cell.angle_beta   90.00
_cell.angle_gamma   90.00
#
_symmetry.space_group_name_H-M   'P 1'
#
loop_
_entity.id
_entity.type
_entity.pdbx_description
1 polymer ?
#
loop_
_entity_poly.entity_id
_entity_poly.type
_entity_poly.pdbx_seq_one_letter_code
_entity_poly.pdbx_strand_id
1 'polypeptide(L)' 'MEFEKKDVKFTFKLTYNMRRELEWLSETLKIPKGELVRRAVQEYIDKNKEKLRGRG' A
#
# COMPACT_ATOMS: atom_id res chain seq x y z
N MET A 1 17.14 14.41 -15.66
CA MET A 1 16.54 14.65 -14.33
C MET A 1 16.58 13.35 -13.57
N GLU A 2 17.55 13.18 -12.67
CA GLU A 2 17.44 12.15 -11.64
C GLU A 2 16.28 12.55 -10.73
N PHE A 3 15.21 11.77 -10.73
CA PHE A 3 14.19 11.89 -9.71
C PHE A 3 14.84 11.41 -8.41
N GLU A 4 15.30 12.34 -7.56
CA GLU A 4 15.54 12.02 -6.15
C GLU A 4 14.28 11.34 -5.63
N LYS A 5 14.38 10.04 -5.32
CA LYS A 5 13.34 9.33 -4.58
C LYS A 5 13.27 9.96 -3.20
N LYS A 6 12.54 11.07 -3.06
CA LYS A 6 12.12 11.55 -1.75
C LYS A 6 11.33 10.44 -1.10
N ASP A 7 11.82 9.95 0.03
CA ASP A 7 11.08 8.98 0.84
C ASP A 7 9.83 9.71 1.39
N VAL A 8 8.74 9.63 0.64
CA VAL A 8 7.48 10.27 1.01
C VAL A 8 6.93 9.51 2.21
N LYS A 9 6.98 10.14 3.38
CA LYS A 9 6.33 9.65 4.59
C LYS A 9 4.88 10.10 4.59
N PHE A 10 3.97 9.15 4.78
CA PHE A 10 2.55 9.42 4.95
C PHE A 10 2.01 8.65 6.15
N THR A 11 1.03 9.25 6.81
CA THR A 11 0.36 8.68 7.98
C THR A 11 -1.13 8.56 7.67
N PHE A 12 -1.73 7.44 8.06
CA PHE A 12 -3.17 7.20 7.93
C PHE A 12 -3.70 6.62 9.23
N LYS A 13 -4.98 6.88 9.51
CA LYS A 13 -5.66 6.30 10.66
C LYS A 13 -6.26 4.96 10.25
N LEU A 14 -5.94 3.92 11.01
CA LEU A 14 -6.57 2.60 10.89
C LEU A 14 -7.58 2.40 12.01
N THR A 15 -8.62 1.62 11.71
CA THR A 15 -9.47 1.05 12.76
C THR A 15 -8.70 0.01 13.57
N TYR A 16 -9.16 -0.29 14.78
CA TYR A 16 -8.53 -1.29 15.64
C TYR A 16 -8.39 -2.66 14.95
N ASN A 17 -9.45 -3.11 14.27
CA ASN A 17 -9.46 -4.40 13.59
C ASN A 17 -8.45 -4.44 12.42
N MET A 18 -8.44 -3.41 11.56
CA MET A 18 -7.49 -3.34 10.44
C MET A 18 -6.04 -3.26 10.93
N ARG A 19 -5.80 -2.60 12.06
CA ARG A 19 -4.47 -2.59 12.68
C ARG A 19 -4.03 -3.98 13.11
N ARG A 20 -4.90 -4.74 13.79
CA ARG A 20 -4.60 -6.12 14.21
C ARG A 20 -4.34 -7.04 13.02
N GLU A 21 -5.15 -6.94 11.96
CA GLU A 21 -4.94 -7.71 10.74
C GLU A 21 -3.60 -7.38 10.08
N LEU A 22 -3.23 -6.09 10.02
CA LEU A 22 -1.95 -5.66 9.48
C LEU A 22 -0.76 -6.15 10.33
N GLU A 23 -0.89 -6.15 11.66
CA GLU A 23 0.12 -6.71 12.56
C GLU A 23 0.28 -8.22 12.31
N TRP A 24 -0.82 -8.97 12.27
CA TRP A 24 -0.82 -10.41 12.00
C TRP A 24 -0.20 -10.76 10.64
N LEU A 25 -0.54 -10.02 9.57
CA LEU A 25 0.03 -10.21 8.24
C LEU A 25 1.53 -9.91 8.20
N SER A 26 1.95 -8.86 8.92
CA SER A 26 3.36 -8.47 9.02
C SER A 26 4.21 -9.57 9.65
N GLU A 27 3.70 -10.19 10.71
CA GLU A 27 4.35 -11.30 11.40
C GLU A 27 4.36 -12.57 10.54
N THR A 28 3.22 -12.93 9.96
CA THR A 28 3.04 -14.16 9.17
C THR A 28 3.93 -14.14 7.92
N LEU A 29 3.98 -13.02 7.21
CA LEU A 29 4.73 -12.88 5.97
C LEU A 29 6.19 -12.45 6.19
N LYS A 30 6.56 -12.06 7.42
CA LYS A 30 7.86 -11.44 7.76
C LYS A 30 8.17 -10.21 6.90
N ILE A 31 7.15 -9.42 6.59
CA ILE A 31 7.24 -8.19 5.79
C ILE A 31 6.94 -6.98 6.70
N PRO A 32 7.68 -5.86 6.62
CA PRO A 32 7.36 -4.66 7.36
C PRO A 32 5.95 -4.12 7.03
N LYS A 33 5.20 -3.68 8.04
CA LYS A 33 3.85 -3.11 7.88
C LYS A 33 3.77 -2.03 6.78
N GLY A 34 4.75 -1.13 6.72
CA GLY A 34 4.80 -0.07 5.71
C GLY A 34 4.93 -0.61 4.28
N GLU A 35 5.65 -1.71 4.10
CA GLU A 35 5.81 -2.36 2.79
C GLU A 35 4.51 -3.07 2.36
N LEU A 36 3.81 -3.72 3.30
CA LEU A 36 2.48 -4.30 3.03
C LEU A 36 1.49 -3.23 2.57
N VAL A 37 1.48 -2.07 3.23
CA VAL A 37 0.59 -0.95 2.87
C VAL A 37 0.96 -0.39 1.50
N ARG A 38 2.26 -0.21 1.21
CA ARG A 38 2.72 0.26 -0.12
C ARG A 38 2.25 -0.68 -1.23
N ARG A 39 2.36 -2.00 -1.02
CA ARG A 39 1.89 -3.01 -1.99
C ARG A 39 0.38 -2.94 -2.19
N ALA A 40 -0.38 -2.85 -1.10
CA ALA A 40 -1.84 -2.75 -1.18
C ALA A 40 -2.29 -1.47 -1.92
N VAL A 41 -1.63 -0.33 -1.68
CA VAL A 41 -1.91 0.92 -2.39
C VAL A 41 -1.54 0.79 -3.87
N GLN A 42 -0.38 0.21 -4.19
CA GLN A 42 0.05 -0.01 -5.57
C GLN A 42 -0.94 -0.89 -6.33
N GLU A 43 -1.35 -2.02 -5.74
CA GLU A 43 -2.32 -2.94 -6.34
C GLU A 43 -3.68 -2.27 -6.55
N TYR A 44 -4.13 -1.44 -5.60
CA TYR A 44 -5.34 -0.65 -5.76
C TYR A 44 -5.23 0.33 -6.94
N ILE A 45 -4.13 1.07 -7.04
CA ILE A 45 -3.90 2.01 -8.14
C ILE A 45 -3.91 1.26 -9.49
N ASP A 46 -3.22 0.13 -9.57
CA ASP A 46 -3.10 -0.65 -10.81
C ASP A 46 -4.45 -1.19 -11.27
N LYS A 47 -5.24 -1.80 -10.36
CA LYS A 47 -6.60 -2.27 -10.66
C LYS A 47 -7.53 -1.15 -11.13
N ASN A 48 -7.37 0.07 -10.60
CA ASN A 48 -8.18 1.21 -11.04
C ASN A 48 -7.69 1.82 -12.35
N LYS A 49 -6.38 1.78 -12.64
CA LYS A 49 -5.85 2.15 -13.96
C LYS A 49 -6.35 1.22 -15.06
N GLU A 50 -6.42 -0.09 -14.80
CA GLU A 50 -6.99 -1.06 -15.75
C GLU A 50 -8.46 -0.73 -16.07
N LYS A 51 -9.25 -0.37 -15.06
CA LYS A 51 -10.64 0.09 -15.26
C LYS A 51 -10.76 1.37 -16.09
N LEU A 52 -9.78 2.26 -16.03
CA LEU A 52 -9.76 3.50 -16.83
C LEU A 52 -9.31 3.23 -18.27
N ARG A 53 -8.44 2.24 -18.51
CA ARG A 53 -8.00 1.88 -19.87
C ARG A 53 -9.02 1.05 -20.64
N GLY A 54 -9.87 0.27 -19.97
CA GLY A 54 -10.95 -0.51 -20.59
C GLY A 54 -12.22 0.28 -20.97
N ARG A 55 -12.20 1.62 -20.83
CA ARG A 55 -13.30 2.53 -21.20
C ARG A 55 -12.96 3.45 -22.38
N GLY A 56 -11.88 3.17 -23.10
CA GLY A 56 -11.48 3.86 -24.32
C GLY A 56 -11.95 3.13 -25.57
#